data_AF-A0ABD5MZ35-F1
#
_entry.id   AF-A0ABD5MZ35-F1
#
_cell.length_a   1.000
_cell.length_b   1.000
_cell.length_c   1.000
_cell.angle_alpha   90.00
_cell.angle_beta   90.00
_cell.angle_gamma   90.00
#
_symmetry.space_group_name_H-M   'P 1'
#
loop_
_entity.id
_entity.type
_entity.pdbx_description
1 polymer ?
#
loop_
_entity_poly.entity_id
_entity_poly.type
_entity_poly.pdbx_seq_one_letter_code
_entity_poly.pdbx_strand_id
1 'polypeptide(L)' 'MKRIAGTILVECDVCYHVNPETYTKTCYGCGHTVCLKCALQENFECVVCGGYFIEPAPY' A
#
# COMPACT_ATOMS: atom_id res chain seq x y z
N MET A 1 12.97 -17.95 11.38
CA MET A 1 12.28 -16.64 11.26
C MET A 1 11.27 -16.54 12.41
N LYS A 2 11.45 -15.59 13.34
CA LYS A 2 10.49 -15.38 14.44
C LYS A 2 9.23 -14.72 13.86
N ARG A 3 8.11 -15.44 13.86
CA ARG A 3 6.81 -14.90 13.46
C ARG A 3 6.27 -14.06 14.62
N ILE A 4 5.94 -12.79 14.36
CA ILE A 4 5.16 -11.96 15.29
C ILE A 4 3.70 -12.31 15.02
N ALA A 5 2.99 -12.80 16.04
CA ALA A 5 1.58 -13.16 15.91
C ALA A 5 0.77 -11.91 15.52
N GLY A 6 0.03 -11.99 14.40
CA GLY A 6 -0.84 -10.92 13.91
C GLY A 6 -0.29 -10.08 12.75
N THR A 7 0.92 -10.33 12.27
CA THR A 7 1.45 -9.63 11.08
C THR A 7 1.30 -10.50 9.83
N ILE A 8 0.35 -10.15 8.95
CA ILE A 8 0.31 -10.70 7.59
C ILE A 8 1.43 -10.02 6.79
N LEU A 9 2.23 -10.83 6.08
CA LEU A 9 3.23 -10.32 5.16
C LEU A 9 2.60 -10.19 3.78
N VAL A 10 2.70 -9.00 3.19
CA VAL A 10 2.12 -8.65 1.90
C VAL A 10 3.22 -8.13 0.99
N GLU A 11 3.23 -8.60 -0.26
CA GLU A 11 4.17 -8.12 -1.28
C GLU A 11 3.69 -6.79 -1.87
N CYS A 12 4.61 -5.85 -2.06
CA CYS A 12 4.34 -4.60 -2.76
C CYS A 12 4.37 -4.83 -4.27
N ASP A 13 3.30 -4.47 -4.98
CA ASP A 13 3.17 -4.65 -6.43
C ASP A 13 4.15 -3.81 -7.27
N VAL A 14 4.82 -2.84 -6.65
CA VAL A 14 5.73 -1.90 -7.35
C VAL A 14 7.19 -2.29 -7.18
N CYS A 15 7.63 -2.59 -5.95
CA CYS A 15 9.02 -2.91 -5.66
C CYS A 15 9.25 -4.38 -5.33
N TYR A 16 8.19 -5.20 -5.34
CA TYR A 16 8.21 -6.64 -5.04
C TYR A 16 8.84 -6.97 -3.68
N HIS A 17 8.85 -6.00 -2.76
CA HIS A 17 9.34 -6.20 -1.42
C HIS A 17 8.21 -6.67 -0.51
N VAL A 18 8.47 -7.74 0.22
CA VAL A 18 7.53 -8.29 1.21
C VAL A 18 7.61 -7.44 2.48
N ASN A 19 6.51 -6.79 2.83
CA ASN A 19 6.39 -5.92 4.00
C ASN A 19 5.27 -6.42 4.92
N PRO A 20 5.32 -6.12 6.22
CA PRO A 20 4.15 -6.18 7.07
C PRO A 20 2.98 -5.42 6.44
N GLU A 21 1.77 -5.97 6.50
CA GLU A 21 0.54 -5.36 6.00
C GLU A 21 0.35 -3.93 6.52
N THR A 22 0.72 -3.67 7.77
CA THR A 22 0.69 -2.35 8.41
C THR A 22 1.56 -1.29 7.72
N TYR A 23 2.53 -1.72 6.91
CA TYR A 23 3.38 -0.87 6.08
C TYR A 23 3.01 -0.90 4.60
N THR A 24 1.82 -1.40 4.27
CA THR A 24 1.25 -1.41 2.92
C THR A 24 -0.10 -0.72 2.88
N LYS A 25 -0.49 -0.23 1.70
CA LYS A 25 -1.77 0.39 1.40
C LYS A 25 -2.27 -0.11 0.06
N THR A 26 -3.56 -0.40 -0.02
CA THR A 26 -4.21 -0.78 -1.27
C THR A 26 -4.87 0.46 -1.89
N CYS A 27 -4.58 0.73 -3.16
CA CYS A 27 -5.19 1.84 -3.89
C CYS A 27 -6.65 1.51 -4.21
N TYR A 28 -7.56 2.44 -3.94
CA TYR A 28 -8.98 2.28 -4.29
C TYR A 28 -9.24 2.37 -5.79
N GLY A 29 -8.41 3.14 -6.51
CA GLY A 29 -8.57 3.34 -7.96
C GLY A 29 -8.18 2.12 -8.81
N CYS A 30 -7.15 1.35 -8.41
CA CYS A 30 -6.63 0.23 -9.20
C CYS A 30 -6.49 -1.10 -8.44
N GLY A 31 -6.73 -1.13 -7.13
CA GLY A 31 -6.62 -2.35 -6.31
C GLY A 31 -5.19 -2.81 -6.02
N HIS A 32 -4.16 -2.12 -6.52
CA HIS A 32 -2.77 -2.48 -6.26
C HIS A 32 -2.37 -2.20 -4.81
N THR A 33 -1.60 -3.12 -4.23
CA THR A 33 -1.04 -2.98 -2.89
C THR A 33 0.39 -2.46 -2.97
N VAL A 34 0.66 -1.37 -2.26
CA VAL A 34 1.92 -0.63 -2.33
C VAL A 34 2.43 -0.33 -0.94
N CYS A 35 3.74 -0.48 -0.74
CA CYS A 35 4.36 -0.16 0.53
C CYS A 35 4.41 1.35 0.76
N LEU A 36 4.48 1.78 2.02
CA LEU A 36 4.55 3.20 2.39
C LEU A 36 5.69 3.96 1.67
N LYS A 37 6.83 3.30 1.43
CA LYS A 37 7.95 3.88 0.69
C LYS A 37 7.59 4.23 -0.76
N CYS A 38 6.80 3.38 -1.42
CA CYS A 38 6.32 3.62 -2.78
C CYS A 38 5.11 4.56 -2.82
N ALA A 39 4.31 4.63 -1.74
CA ALA A 39 3.14 5.49 -1.64
C ALA A 39 3.45 6.96 -1.26
N LEU A 40 4.57 7.22 -0.57
CA LEU A 40 4.94 8.55 -0.05
C LEU A 40 5.59 9.50 -1.07
N GLN A 41 5.52 9.22 -2.38
CA GLN A 41 5.95 10.21 -3.38
C GLN A 41 4.94 11.38 -3.42
N GLU A 42 5.29 12.41 -2.65
CA GLU A 42 4.80 13.80 -2.53
C GLU A 42 3.30 14.07 -2.33
N ASN A 43 2.36 13.23 -2.76
CA ASN A 43 0.92 13.55 -2.71
C ASN A 43 0.00 12.46 -2.13
N PHE A 44 0.54 11.38 -1.55
CA PHE A 44 -0.27 10.20 -1.18
C PHE A 44 -1.11 9.67 -2.38
N GLU A 45 -0.58 9.83 -3.59
CA GLU A 45 -1.17 9.31 -4.82
C GLU A 45 -0.57 7.96 -5.15
N CYS A 46 -1.37 7.10 -5.76
CA CYS A 46 -0.93 5.79 -6.18
C CYS A 46 0.08 5.90 -7.31
N VAL A 47 1.32 5.47 -7.07
CA VAL A 47 2.38 5.47 -8.08
C VAL A 47 2.03 4.64 -9.34
N VAL A 48 1.05 3.73 -9.26
CA VAL A 48 0.61 2.90 -10.40
C VAL A 48 -0.39 3.63 -11.30
N CYS A 49 -1.38 4.33 -10.73
CA CYS A 49 -2.50 4.90 -11.49
C CYS A 49 -2.77 6.39 -11.24
N GLY A 50 -2.01 7.04 -10.35
CA GLY A 50 -2.26 8.41 -9.86
C GLY A 50 -3.50 8.54 -8.95
N GLY A 51 -4.18 7.43 -8.63
CA GLY A 51 -5.40 7.43 -7.82
C GLY A 51 -5.15 7.58 -6.32
N TYR A 52 -6.19 7.46 -5.51
CA TYR A 52 -6.12 7.73 -4.07
C TYR A 52 -6.04 6.45 -3.22
N PHE A 53 -5.38 6.55 -2.06
CA PHE A 53 -5.35 5.50 -1.01
C PHE A 53 -6.39 5.71 0.09
N ILE A 54 -7.09 6.83 0.06
CA ILE A 54 -8.14 7.18 0.99
C ILE A 54 -9.45 7.10 0.21
N GLU A 55 -10.45 6.46 0.80
CA GLU A 55 -11.80 6.45 0.24
C GLU A 55 -12.27 7.91 0.10
N PRO A 56 -12.73 8.35 -1.08
CA PRO A 56 -13.27 9.70 -1.22
C PRO A 56 -14.47 9.82 -0.29
N ALA A 57 -14.46 10.84 0.59
CA ALA A 57 -15.55 11.07 1.52
C ALA A 57 -16.89 11.15 0.75
N PRO A 58 -17.95 10.48 1.23
CA PRO A 58 -19.27 10.58 0.60
C PRO A 58 -19.74 12.04 0.74
N TYR A 59 -19.91 12.71 -0.40
CA TYR A 59 -20.52 14.03 -0.51
C TYR A 59 -22.05 13.96 -0.39
#